data_AF-A0A537ZJ69-F1
#
_entry.id   AF-A0A537ZJ69-F1
#
_cell.length_a   1.000
_cell.length_b   1.000
_cell.length_c   1.000
_cell.angle_alpha   90.00
_cell.angle_beta   90.00
_cell.angle_gamma   90.00
#
_symmetry.space_group_name_H-M   'P 1'
#
loop_
_entity.id
_entity.type
_entity.pdbx_description
1 polymer ?
#
loop_
_entity_poly.entity_id
_entity_poly.type
_entity_poly.pdbx_seq_one_letter_code
_entity_poly.pdbx_strand_id
1 'polypeptide(L)'
;MVRFSRFIWPPPSLWRNAYPYRARVYVPRVNLVLKVLFIPFSVVGGLIAGFAGRKLFEQLWGVVDDQEPPEAEHREASFGKLVAAAVLEGAVFRGTRTAVDHQMRRAFAALTGTWPGEEEPEPE
;
A
#
# COMPACT_ATOMS: atom_id res chain seq x y z
N MET A 1 -25.56 -38.87 -9.94
CA MET A 1 -26.25 -38.41 -8.72
C MET A 1 -25.22 -38.21 -7.63
N VAL A 2 -24.70 -36.99 -7.46
CA VAL A 2 -23.58 -36.69 -6.54
C VAL A 2 -24.16 -36.33 -5.18
N ARG A 3 -23.81 -37.11 -4.15
CA ARG A 3 -24.28 -36.95 -2.77
C ARG A 3 -23.48 -35.83 -2.11
N PHE A 4 -24.07 -34.65 -1.96
CA PHE A 4 -23.52 -33.58 -1.15
C PHE A 4 -23.31 -34.10 0.28
N SER A 5 -22.05 -34.24 0.68
CA SER A 5 -21.67 -34.63 2.03
C SER A 5 -22.08 -33.52 3.00
N ARG A 6 -22.65 -33.93 4.13
CA ARG A 6 -23.17 -33.06 5.18
C ARG A 6 -22.08 -32.11 5.66
N PHE A 7 -22.26 -30.82 5.42
CA PHE A 7 -21.56 -29.74 6.11
C PHE A 7 -22.00 -29.78 7.58
N ILE A 8 -21.19 -30.40 8.44
CA ILE A 8 -21.46 -30.54 9.87
C ILE A 8 -21.22 -29.19 10.53
N TRP A 9 -22.28 -28.40 10.69
CA TRP A 9 -22.25 -27.19 11.50
C TRP A 9 -22.30 -27.57 13.00
N PRO A 10 -21.41 -27.05 13.86
CA PRO A 10 -21.42 -27.38 15.27
C PRO A 10 -22.66 -26.77 15.97
N PRO A 11 -23.29 -27.48 16.92
CA PRO A 11 -24.50 -27.01 17.60
C PRO A 11 -24.29 -25.70 18.39
N PRO A 12 -25.32 -24.83 18.50
CA PRO A 12 -25.33 -23.52 19.19
C PRO A 12 -24.70 -23.46 20.60
N SER A 13 -24.67 -24.58 21.32
CA SER A 13 -24.06 -24.69 22.64
C SER A 13 -22.52 -24.68 22.61
N LEU A 14 -21.89 -25.08 21.51
CA LEU A 14 -20.43 -25.15 21.37
C LEU A 14 -19.78 -23.81 21.02
N TRP A 15 -20.56 -22.83 20.56
CA TRP A 15 -20.08 -21.49 20.17
C TRP A 15 -19.57 -20.69 21.36
N ARG A 16 -20.03 -20.99 22.58
CA ARG A 16 -19.58 -20.31 23.81
C ARG A 16 -18.10 -20.51 24.10
N ASN A 17 -17.50 -21.62 23.64
CA ASN A 17 -16.11 -21.97 23.90
C ASN A 17 -15.29 -22.30 22.63
N ALA A 18 -15.90 -22.33 21.44
CA ALA A 18 -15.24 -22.73 20.18
C ALA A 18 -14.26 -21.68 19.61
N TYR A 19 -14.19 -20.48 20.18
CA TYR A 19 -13.20 -19.46 19.83
C TYR A 19 -12.47 -18.98 21.09
N PRO A 20 -11.38 -19.65 21.53
CA PRO A 20 -10.53 -19.15 22.60
C PRO A 20 -9.73 -17.89 22.20
N TYR A 21 -9.87 -17.40 20.96
CA TYR A 21 -9.36 -16.10 20.54
C TYR A 21 -10.35 -15.01 20.94
N ARG A 22 -10.31 -14.59 22.22
CA ARG A 22 -10.55 -13.18 22.51
C ARG A 22 -9.46 -12.42 21.77
N ALA A 23 -9.71 -12.10 20.50
CA ALA A 23 -8.94 -11.10 19.78
C ALA A 23 -8.97 -9.87 20.69
N ARG A 24 -7.85 -9.63 21.37
CA ARG A 24 -7.62 -8.36 22.04
C ARG A 24 -7.75 -7.38 20.89
N VAL A 25 -8.83 -6.61 20.85
CA VAL A 25 -9.03 -5.59 19.80
C VAL A 25 -7.85 -4.65 19.99
N TYR A 26 -6.82 -4.87 19.17
CA TYR A 26 -5.62 -4.10 19.22
C TYR A 26 -5.98 -2.77 18.58
N VAL A 27 -6.23 -1.79 19.44
CA VAL A 27 -6.38 -0.40 19.04
C VAL A 27 -4.97 0.16 19.02
N PRO A 28 -4.34 0.32 17.83
CA PRO A 28 -3.01 0.90 17.76
C PRO A 28 -3.01 2.22 18.51
N ARG A 29 -1.96 2.48 19.29
CA ARG A 29 -1.85 3.74 20.05
C ARG A 29 -1.40 4.86 19.12
N VAL A 30 -2.26 5.16 18.16
CA VAL A 30 -2.03 6.17 17.15
C VAL A 30 -2.09 7.54 17.82
N ASN A 31 -1.00 8.30 17.80
CA ASN A 31 -1.07 9.70 18.19
C ASN A 31 -1.76 10.50 17.09
N LEU A 32 -3.09 10.63 17.24
CA LEU A 32 -3.98 11.30 16.29
C LEU A 32 -3.55 12.75 16.04
N VAL A 33 -3.04 13.44 17.06
CA VAL A 33 -2.53 14.82 16.93
C VAL A 33 -1.31 14.86 16.01
N LEU A 34 -0.33 13.97 16.19
CA LEU A 34 0.85 13.90 15.33
C LEU A 34 0.50 13.53 13.89
N LYS A 35 -0.46 12.60 13.69
CA LYS A 35 -0.95 12.27 12.36
C LYS A 35 -1.52 13.48 11.64
N VAL A 36 -2.32 14.30 12.34
CA VAL A 36 -2.90 15.53 11.77
C VAL A 36 -1.81 16.55 11.46
N LEU A 37 -0.85 16.78 12.37
CA LEU A 37 0.26 17.70 12.14
C LEU A 37 1.18 17.26 10.99
N PHE A 38 1.23 15.97 10.67
CA PHE A 38 2.01 15.42 9.57
C PHE A 38 1.31 15.53 8.20
N ILE A 39 0.01 15.87 8.15
CA ILE A 39 -0.75 15.95 6.87
C ILE A 39 -0.08 16.89 5.85
N PRO A 40 0.35 18.12 6.19
CA PRO A 40 0.98 19.01 5.21
C PRO A 40 2.23 18.41 4.56
N PHE A 41 3.07 17.75 5.37
CA PHE A 41 4.26 17.03 4.88
C PHE A 41 3.87 15.87 3.97
N SER A 42 2.82 15.13 4.32
CA SER A 42 2.28 14.04 3.49
C SER A 42 1.79 14.54 2.13
N VAL A 43 1.12 15.70 2.10
CA VAL A 43 0.61 16.31 0.87
C VAL A 43 1.77 16.75 -0.03
N VAL A 44 2.72 17.51 0.52
CA VAL A 44 3.91 17.95 -0.23
C VAL A 44 4.73 16.77 -0.72
N GLY A 45 4.98 15.78 0.16
CA GLY A 45 5.65 14.54 -0.20
C GLY A 45 4.91 13.75 -1.27
N GLY A 46 3.58 13.71 -1.23
CA GLY A 46 2.75 13.08 -2.26
C GLY A 46 2.90 13.73 -3.63
N LEU A 47 2.92 15.07 -3.69
CA LEU A 47 3.14 15.80 -4.95
C LEU A 47 4.54 15.54 -5.52
N ILE A 48 5.57 15.60 -4.67
CA ILE A 48 6.96 15.29 -5.06
C ILE A 48 7.06 13.85 -5.56
N ALA A 49 6.48 12.89 -4.84
CA ALA A 49 6.49 11.48 -5.22
C ALA A 49 5.74 11.24 -6.53
N GLY A 50 4.63 11.93 -6.78
CA GLY A 50 3.88 11.83 -8.03
C GLY A 50 4.70 12.32 -9.23
N PHE A 51 5.30 13.51 -9.13
CA PHE A 51 6.13 14.06 -10.20
C PHE A 51 7.39 13.21 -10.46
N ALA A 52 8.10 12.84 -9.40
CA ALA A 52 9.29 11.99 -9.51
C ALA A 52 8.94 10.59 -10.04
N GLY A 53 7.85 10.00 -9.54
CA GLY A 53 7.39 8.67 -9.94
C GLY A 53 7.06 8.61 -11.43
N ARG A 54 6.36 9.61 -11.95
CA ARG A 54 6.06 9.71 -13.39
C ARG A 54 7.34 9.74 -14.23
N LYS A 55 8.27 10.64 -13.90
CA LYS A 55 9.54 10.77 -14.64
C LYS A 55 10.39 9.49 -14.60
N LEU A 56 10.45 8.84 -13.44
CA LEU A 56 11.17 7.58 -13.26
C LEU A 56 10.52 6.45 -14.06
N PHE A 57 9.19 6.39 -14.07
CA PHE A 57 8.44 5.41 -14.85
C PHE A 57 8.70 5.58 -16.35
N GLU A 58 8.55 6.80 -16.88
CA GLU A 58 8.81 7.11 -18.29
C GLU A 58 10.24 6.73 -18.70
N GLN A 59 11.23 7.05 -17.85
CA GLN A 59 12.63 6.71 -18.09
C GLN A 59 12.89 5.18 -18.07
N LEU A 60 12.30 4.46 -17.12
CA LEU A 60 12.47 3.01 -17.02
C LEU A 60 11.73 2.28 -18.15
N TRP A 61 10.55 2.77 -18.52
CA TRP A 61 9.79 2.23 -19.64
C TRP A 61 10.54 2.40 -20.96
N GLY A 62 11.17 3.55 -21.20
CA GLY A 62 11.98 3.79 -22.40
C GLY A 62 13.19 2.84 -22.56
N VAL A 63 13.58 2.09 -21.52
CA VAL A 63 14.57 1.01 -21.61
C VAL A 63 13.92 -0.32 -22.03
N VAL A 64 12.65 -0.51 -21.69
CA VAL A 64 11.87 -1.72 -22.00
C VAL A 64 11.31 -1.66 -23.42
N ASP A 65 10.86 -0.48 -23.86
CA ASP A 65 10.20 -0.28 -25.15
C ASP A 65 10.46 1.13 -25.68
N ASP A 66 10.68 1.24 -26.99
CA ASP A 66 10.94 2.51 -27.67
C ASP A 66 9.66 3.36 -27.87
N GLN A 67 8.48 2.78 -27.65
CA GLN A 67 7.20 3.49 -27.72
C GLN A 67 6.72 3.92 -26.34
N GLU A 68 5.80 4.88 -26.32
CA GLU A 68 5.13 5.29 -25.09
C GLU A 68 4.43 4.11 -24.39
N PRO A 69 4.34 4.13 -23.04
CA PRO A 69 3.68 3.07 -22.29
C PRO A 69 2.25 2.86 -22.79
N PRO A 70 1.83 1.62 -23.05
CA PRO A 70 0.46 1.36 -23.50
C PRO A 70 -0.56 1.67 -22.41
N GLU A 71 -1.43 2.62 -22.70
CA GLU A 71 -2.63 2.91 -21.91
C GLU A 71 -3.81 2.03 -22.31
N ALA A 72 -4.82 1.97 -21.43
CA ALA A 72 -6.04 1.17 -21.66
C ALA A 72 -6.86 1.61 -22.87
N GLU A 73 -6.68 2.85 -23.32
CA GLU A 73 -7.38 3.41 -24.48
C GLU A 73 -6.74 2.99 -25.82
N HIS A 74 -5.51 2.47 -25.78
CA HIS A 74 -4.80 2.00 -26.97
C HIS A 74 -5.37 0.67 -27.46
N ARG A 75 -6.27 0.72 -28.44
CA ARG A 75 -6.95 -0.46 -29.03
C ARG A 75 -6.00 -1.54 -29.55
N GLU A 76 -4.84 -1.15 -30.05
CA GLU A 76 -3.86 -2.06 -30.68
C GLU A 76 -2.80 -2.56 -29.70
N ALA A 77 -2.80 -2.10 -28.44
CA ALA A 77 -1.85 -2.55 -27.44
C ALA A 77 -2.10 -4.01 -27.06
N SER A 78 -1.04 -4.83 -27.05
CA SER A 78 -1.15 -6.20 -26.58
C SER A 78 -1.43 -6.22 -25.07
N PHE A 79 -2.32 -7.12 -24.63
CA PHE A 79 -2.69 -7.24 -23.21
C PHE A 79 -1.48 -7.49 -22.30
N GLY A 80 -0.52 -8.30 -22.77
CA GLY A 80 0.72 -8.56 -22.02
C GLY A 80 1.58 -7.31 -21.83
N LYS A 81 1.69 -6.45 -22.85
CA LYS A 81 2.46 -5.20 -22.78
C LYS A 81 1.77 -4.19 -21.85
N LEU A 82 0.44 -4.12 -21.88
CA LEU A 82 -0.37 -3.30 -20.98
C LEU A 82 -0.18 -3.70 -19.51
N VAL A 83 -0.30 -5.00 -19.21
CA VAL A 83 -0.09 -5.51 -17.84
C VAL A 83 1.36 -5.26 -17.38
N ALA A 84 2.35 -5.48 -18.25
CA ALA A 84 3.74 -5.22 -17.93
C ALA A 84 4.00 -3.74 -17.60
N ALA A 85 3.45 -2.82 -18.40
CA ALA A 85 3.54 -1.38 -18.16
C ALA A 85 2.89 -1.00 -16.82
N ALA A 86 1.66 -1.47 -16.56
CA ALA A 86 0.93 -1.16 -15.32
C ALA A 86 1.64 -1.72 -14.07
N VAL A 87 2.26 -2.90 -14.16
CA VAL A 87 3.04 -3.48 -13.07
C VAL A 87 4.30 -2.65 -12.80
N LEU A 88 5.03 -2.26 -13.85
CA LEU A 88 6.21 -1.42 -13.71
C LEU A 88 5.85 -0.06 -13.12
N GLU A 89 4.79 0.58 -13.63
CA GLU A 89 4.26 1.84 -13.10
C GLU A 89 3.93 1.71 -11.62
N GLY A 90 3.12 0.72 -11.24
CA GLY A 90 2.74 0.47 -9.85
C GLY A 90 3.94 0.26 -8.93
N ALA A 91 4.96 -0.48 -9.39
CA ALA A 91 6.19 -0.72 -8.64
C ALA A 91 6.98 0.58 -8.42
N VAL A 92 7.16 1.38 -9.48
CA VAL A 92 7.91 2.66 -9.42
C VAL A 92 7.19 3.66 -8.54
N PHE A 93 5.88 3.82 -8.70
CA PHE A 93 5.09 4.74 -7.89
C PHE A 93 5.07 4.34 -6.42
N ARG A 94 4.91 3.04 -6.12
CA ARG A 94 4.96 2.53 -4.74
C ARG A 94 6.33 2.78 -4.12
N GLY A 95 7.40 2.43 -4.83
CA GLY A 95 8.77 2.61 -4.35
C GLY A 95 9.11 4.08 -4.09
N THR A 96 8.81 4.96 -5.05
CA THR A 96 9.04 6.40 -4.94
C THR A 96 8.26 7.00 -3.79
N ARG A 97 6.96 6.67 -3.67
CA ARG A 97 6.13 7.14 -2.57
C ARG A 97 6.69 6.70 -1.22
N THR A 98 7.06 5.43 -1.06
CA THR A 98 7.63 4.93 0.20
C THR A 98 8.93 5.66 0.55
N ALA A 99 9.82 5.89 -0.41
CA ALA A 99 11.08 6.59 -0.19
C ALA A 99 10.85 8.05 0.27
N VAL A 100 9.99 8.78 -0.44
CA VAL A 100 9.68 10.18 -0.10
C VAL A 100 8.93 10.28 1.23
N ASP A 101 7.93 9.44 1.44
CA ASP A 101 7.11 9.41 2.66
C ASP A 101 7.97 9.15 3.91
N HIS A 102 8.94 8.23 3.82
CA HIS A 102 9.91 7.99 4.89
C HIS A 102 10.83 9.18 5.13
N GLN A 103 11.31 9.82 4.07
CA GLN A 103 12.14 11.01 4.17
C GLN A 103 11.38 12.18 4.80
N MET A 104 10.09 12.33 4.50
CA MET A 104 9.23 13.34 5.13
C MET A 104 9.06 13.09 6.63
N ARG A 105 8.93 11.83 7.08
CA ARG A 105 8.89 11.49 8.51
C ARG A 105 10.20 11.81 9.20
N ARG A 106 11.33 11.50 8.57
CA ARG A 106 12.65 11.87 9.09
C ARG A 106 12.81 13.37 9.22
N ALA A 107 12.40 14.14 8.21
CA ALA A 107 12.43 15.60 8.28
C ALA A 107 11.51 16.13 9.39
N PHE A 108 10.29 15.61 9.50
CA PHE A 108 9.36 15.98 10.57
C PHE A 108 9.92 15.66 11.96
N ALA A 109 10.50 14.47 12.15
CA ALA A 109 11.10 14.05 13.41
C ALA A 109 12.35 14.88 13.74
N ALA A 110 13.16 15.24 12.75
CA ALA A 110 14.30 16.14 12.94
C ALA A 110 13.87 17.55 13.40
N LEU A 111 12.72 18.02 12.92
CA LEU A 111 12.19 19.35 13.27
C LEU A 111 11.41 19.37 14.59
N THR A 112 10.68 18.30 14.91
CA THR A 112 9.74 18.26 16.05
C THR A 112 10.21 17.38 17.20
N GLY A 113 11.32 16.64 17.02
CA GLY A 113 11.80 15.63 17.96
C GLY A 113 10.91 14.40 18.09
N THR A 114 9.82 14.29 17.31
CA THR A 114 8.83 13.23 17.46
C THR A 114 8.57 12.51 16.14
N TRP A 115 8.51 11.17 16.18
CA TRP A 115 8.21 10.36 15.01
C TRP A 115 6.69 10.37 14.68
N PRO A 116 6.27 10.72 13.45
CA PRO A 116 4.86 10.76 13.08
C PRO A 116 4.40 9.39 12.53
N GLY A 117 4.30 8.38 13.40
CA GLY A 117 3.87 7.03 13.02
C GLY A 117 4.19 5.99 14.08
N GLU A 118 4.06 4.72 13.70
CA GLU A 118 4.58 3.58 14.47
C GLU A 118 6.09 3.49 14.27
N GLU A 119 6.82 3.13 15.33
CA GLU A 119 8.30 3.05 15.32
C GLU A 119 8.80 1.67 14.89
N GLU A 120 8.06 0.62 15.25
CA GLU A 120 8.41 -0.77 14.95
C GLU A 120 7.22 -1.51 14.34
N PRO A 121 7.47 -2.41 13.36
CA PRO A 121 6.43 -3.31 12.86
C PRO A 121 6.00 -4.29 13.95
N GLU A 122 4.71 -4.59 14.01
CA GLU A 122 4.17 -5.50 15.01
C GLU A 122 4.59 -6.95 14.74
N PRO A 123 5.05 -7.70 15.75
CA PRO A 123 5.32 -9.11 15.59
C PRO A 123 4.02 -9.89 15.37
N GLU A 124 3.98 -10.71 14.31
CA GLU A 124 2.87 -11.63 13.99
C GLU A 124 2.87 -12.91 14.83
#